data_AF-A0A964RIY5-F1
#
_entry.id   AF-A0A964RIY5-F1
#
_cell.length_a   1.000
_cell.length_b   1.000
_cell.length_c   1.000
_cell.angle_alpha   90.00
_cell.angle_beta   90.00
_cell.angle_gamma   90.00
#
_symmetry.space_group_name_H-M   'P 1'
#
loop_
_entity.id
_entity.type
_entity.pdbx_description
1 polymer ?
#
loop_
_entity_poly.entity_id
_entity_poly.type
_entity_poly.pdbx_seq_one_letter_code
_entity_poly.pdbx_strand_id
1 'polypeptide(L)'
;MERFKSDRQVIEYIKYEIENINYLTEHRLYREEQLQLSRNVFKIRNSVEWIIRINKILKYIKYSVLNSLKFAVQVENPMDENKIKDMYTYYLEDSVYRLMVLWDMYKQLVNEFYEVGFNKDENYTIFRLKNKLKKKHIWEENKVEEFEYYLNSKKHKFVREYLRNKFTHSVDPTASNIFHNYSKNGLLTFDMNDIIPKHPYENLLGIVDDFIEVVNRIKDINDDIEEFLSQEIMIVNVKVILKCNKEREIGQFNIKDLMNNKDKIGVVSCEERCANCKYMITYEGKETCNPKTIKYYRIFEDKLHILNIADGLMTAND
;
A
#
# COMPACT_ATOMS: atom_id res chain seq x y z
N MET A 1 -18.31 -23.81 -7.75
CA MET A 1 -19.54 -23.01 -7.60
C MET A 1 -19.44 -21.85 -8.57
N GLU A 2 -20.37 -21.76 -9.53
CA GLU A 2 -20.45 -20.62 -10.44
C GLU A 2 -20.74 -19.34 -9.64
N ARG A 3 -19.76 -18.45 -9.62
CA ARG A 3 -19.83 -17.17 -8.91
C ARG A 3 -20.87 -16.22 -9.51
N PHE A 4 -21.23 -16.42 -10.77
CA PHE A 4 -22.12 -15.57 -11.54
C PHE A 4 -23.11 -16.41 -12.35
N LYS A 5 -24.33 -15.89 -12.54
CA LYS A 5 -25.43 -16.55 -13.27
C LYS A 5 -25.59 -16.06 -14.71
N SER A 6 -24.88 -14.98 -15.09
CA SER A 6 -24.89 -14.45 -16.45
C SER A 6 -23.67 -13.58 -16.72
N ASP A 7 -23.34 -13.42 -18.00
CA ASP A 7 -22.27 -12.53 -18.46
C ASP A 7 -22.48 -11.08 -18.03
N ARG A 8 -23.74 -10.62 -18.00
CA ARG A 8 -24.09 -9.29 -17.50
C ARG A 8 -23.62 -9.08 -16.07
N GLN A 9 -23.79 -10.07 -15.20
CA GLN A 9 -23.31 -9.98 -13.81
C GLN A 9 -21.79 -9.92 -13.74
N VAL A 10 -21.10 -10.64 -14.63
CA VAL A 10 -19.63 -10.60 -14.70
C VAL A 10 -19.14 -9.22 -15.14
N ILE A 11 -19.75 -8.64 -16.18
CA ILE A 11 -19.42 -7.30 -16.69
C ILE A 11 -19.66 -6.24 -15.61
N GLU A 12 -20.83 -6.26 -14.95
CA GLU A 12 -21.18 -5.32 -13.89
C GLU A 12 -20.21 -5.45 -12.70
N TYR A 13 -19.87 -6.68 -12.30
CA TYR A 13 -18.88 -6.95 -11.26
C TYR A 13 -17.51 -6.38 -11.61
N ILE A 14 -16.97 -6.69 -12.80
CA ILE A 14 -15.64 -6.21 -13.21
C ILE A 14 -15.60 -4.68 -13.23
N LYS A 15 -16.62 -4.02 -13.80
CA LYS A 15 -16.69 -2.56 -13.83
C LYS A 15 -16.72 -1.98 -12.41
N TYR A 16 -17.59 -2.50 -11.55
CA TYR A 16 -17.74 -2.05 -10.19
C TYR A 16 -16.43 -2.18 -9.40
N GLU A 17 -15.82 -3.36 -9.41
CA GLU A 17 -14.58 -3.59 -8.67
C GLU A 17 -13.45 -2.69 -9.17
N ILE A 18 -13.25 -2.61 -10.48
CA ILE A 18 -12.21 -1.77 -11.05
C ILE A 18 -12.47 -0.31 -10.73
N GLU A 19 -13.67 0.22 -10.92
CA GLU A 19 -13.97 1.62 -10.63
C GLU A 19 -13.72 1.97 -9.16
N ASN A 20 -14.06 1.08 -8.22
CA ASN A 20 -13.89 1.27 -6.78
C ASN A 20 -12.45 1.12 -6.25
N ILE A 21 -11.49 0.72 -7.07
CA ILE A 21 -10.07 0.74 -6.67
C ILE A 21 -9.62 2.19 -6.51
N ASN A 22 -9.56 2.64 -5.25
CA ASN A 22 -9.08 3.97 -4.87
C ASN A 22 -7.56 4.07 -4.97
N TYR A 23 -7.07 5.28 -5.27
CA TYR A 23 -5.66 5.60 -5.18
C TYR A 23 -5.21 5.67 -3.71
N LEU A 24 -3.94 5.37 -3.49
CA LEU A 24 -3.30 5.38 -2.18
C LEU A 24 -2.96 6.82 -1.79
N THR A 25 -3.03 7.12 -0.50
CA THR A 25 -2.54 8.40 0.04
C THR A 25 -1.03 8.44 -0.13
N GLU A 26 -0.49 9.47 -0.78
CA GLU A 26 0.95 9.51 -1.08
C GLU A 26 1.83 9.89 0.12
N HIS A 27 1.25 10.16 1.29
CA HIS A 27 1.95 10.52 2.54
C HIS A 27 3.13 11.48 2.35
N ARG A 28 2.97 12.49 1.48
CA ARG A 28 4.05 13.41 1.13
C ARG A 28 4.54 14.14 2.37
N LEU A 29 5.86 14.24 2.48
CA LEU A 29 6.52 14.96 3.55
C LEU A 29 6.58 16.46 3.23
N TYR A 30 6.30 17.29 4.24
CA TYR A 30 6.53 18.72 4.16
C TYR A 30 8.02 19.04 4.11
N ARG A 31 8.38 20.27 3.72
CA ARG A 31 9.78 20.68 3.56
C ARG A 31 10.57 20.47 4.86
N GLU A 32 9.99 20.84 5.98
CA GLU A 32 10.55 20.77 7.32
C GLU A 32 10.77 19.31 7.74
N GLU A 33 9.82 18.43 7.40
CA GLU A 33 9.95 16.99 7.66
C GLU A 33 11.07 16.35 6.80
N GLN A 34 11.25 16.82 5.57
CA GLN A 34 12.32 16.35 4.69
C GLN A 34 13.71 16.80 5.11
N LEU A 35 13.83 17.89 5.87
CA LEU A 35 15.11 18.44 6.34
C LEU A 35 15.65 17.70 7.58
N GLN A 36 14.85 16.81 8.18
CA GLN A 36 15.30 15.96 9.27
C GLN A 36 16.36 14.96 8.79
N LEU A 37 17.57 15.03 9.35
CA LEU A 37 18.69 14.15 9.02
C LEU A 37 18.59 12.81 9.78
N SER A 38 17.56 12.02 9.48
CA SER A 38 17.35 10.71 10.09
C SER A 38 17.21 9.59 9.06
N ARG A 39 17.62 8.38 9.44
CA ARG A 39 17.42 7.17 8.62
C ARG A 39 15.93 6.91 8.35
N ASN A 40 15.07 7.23 9.31
CA ASN A 40 13.62 7.09 9.20
C ASN A 40 13.05 7.97 8.08
N VAL A 41 13.54 9.20 7.94
CA VAL A 41 13.15 10.10 6.85
C VAL A 41 13.58 9.55 5.50
N PHE A 42 14.78 9.00 5.38
CA PHE A 42 15.22 8.35 4.14
C PHE A 42 14.32 7.16 3.75
N LYS A 43 14.03 6.28 4.71
CA LYS A 43 13.11 5.15 4.54
C LYS A 43 11.73 5.59 4.03
N ILE A 44 11.13 6.62 4.64
CA ILE A 44 9.81 7.11 4.21
C ILE A 44 9.85 7.79 2.85
N ARG A 45 10.89 8.58 2.54
CA ARG A 45 11.01 9.20 1.20
C ARG A 45 11.04 8.16 0.09
N ASN A 46 11.81 7.08 0.26
CA ASN A 46 11.85 5.98 -0.71
C ASN A 46 10.49 5.28 -0.81
N SER A 47 9.82 5.07 0.33
CA SER A 47 8.50 4.43 0.36
C SER A 47 7.45 5.27 -0.36
N VAL A 48 7.41 6.59 -0.12
CA VAL A 48 6.52 7.55 -0.80
C VAL A 48 6.74 7.56 -2.31
N GLU A 49 7.99 7.53 -2.78
CA GLU A 49 8.30 7.45 -4.21
C GLU A 49 7.73 6.17 -4.85
N TRP A 50 7.77 5.04 -4.15
CA TRP A 50 7.12 3.82 -4.62
C TRP A 50 5.59 3.92 -4.62
N ILE A 51 4.97 4.54 -3.62
CA ILE A 51 3.52 4.78 -3.59
C ILE A 51 3.07 5.65 -4.77
N ILE A 52 3.81 6.72 -5.09
CA ILE A 52 3.54 7.58 -6.25
C ILE A 52 3.58 6.77 -7.56
N ARG A 53 4.60 5.92 -7.72
CA ARG A 53 4.74 5.04 -8.89
C ARG A 53 3.62 4.00 -8.96
N ILE A 54 3.25 3.43 -7.83
CA ILE A 54 2.13 2.49 -7.72
C ILE A 54 0.84 3.18 -8.15
N ASN A 55 0.50 4.37 -7.63
CA ASN A 55 -0.70 5.11 -8.05
C ASN A 55 -0.78 5.31 -9.57
N LYS A 56 0.36 5.61 -10.21
CA LYS A 56 0.45 5.72 -11.66
C LYS A 56 0.16 4.38 -12.37
N ILE A 57 0.70 3.27 -11.86
CA ILE A 57 0.42 1.93 -12.38
C ILE A 57 -1.04 1.51 -12.14
N LEU A 58 -1.62 1.81 -10.98
CA LEU A 58 -3.04 1.55 -10.70
C LEU A 58 -3.91 2.19 -11.78
N LYS A 59 -3.66 3.46 -12.11
CA LYS A 59 -4.37 4.17 -13.19
C LYS A 59 -4.28 3.43 -14.53
N TYR A 60 -3.10 2.91 -14.88
CA TYR A 60 -2.89 2.21 -16.15
C TYR A 60 -3.55 0.83 -16.17
N ILE A 61 -3.52 0.08 -15.07
CA ILE A 61 -4.25 -1.20 -14.97
C ILE A 61 -5.75 -0.98 -15.10
N LYS A 62 -6.31 0.02 -14.38
CA LYS A 62 -7.73 0.37 -14.52
C LYS A 62 -8.09 0.67 -15.98
N TYR A 63 -7.25 1.46 -16.65
CA TYR A 63 -7.45 1.80 -18.06
C TYR A 63 -7.40 0.58 -18.97
N SER A 64 -6.39 -0.29 -18.84
CA SER A 64 -6.25 -1.46 -19.72
C SER A 64 -7.35 -2.49 -19.47
N VAL A 65 -7.73 -2.77 -18.21
CA VAL A 65 -8.82 -3.70 -17.89
C VAL A 65 -10.16 -3.19 -18.43
N LEU A 66 -10.50 -1.91 -18.23
CA LEU A 66 -11.76 -1.35 -18.72
C LEU A 66 -11.85 -1.33 -20.25
N ASN A 67 -10.73 -1.03 -20.94
CA ASN A 67 -10.71 -1.11 -22.40
C ASN A 67 -10.78 -2.55 -22.90
N SER A 68 -10.05 -3.48 -22.27
CA SER A 68 -10.16 -4.91 -22.61
C SER A 68 -11.60 -5.40 -22.43
N LEU A 69 -12.27 -5.04 -21.34
CA LEU A 69 -13.70 -5.36 -21.12
C LEU A 69 -14.60 -4.75 -22.20
N LYS A 70 -14.36 -3.50 -22.60
CA LYS A 70 -15.14 -2.83 -23.65
C LYS A 70 -15.11 -3.63 -24.96
N PHE A 71 -13.95 -4.18 -25.35
CA PHE A 71 -13.85 -5.00 -26.55
C PHE A 71 -14.33 -6.42 -26.33
N ALA A 72 -14.10 -7.01 -25.14
CA ALA A 72 -14.58 -8.34 -24.78
C ALA A 72 -16.10 -8.48 -24.92
N VAL A 73 -16.87 -7.45 -24.55
CA VAL A 73 -18.35 -7.44 -24.70
C VAL A 73 -18.81 -7.52 -26.15
N GLN A 74 -17.96 -7.12 -27.09
CA GLN A 74 -18.26 -7.14 -28.52
C GLN A 74 -17.76 -8.43 -29.20
N VAL A 75 -17.11 -9.34 -28.47
CA VAL A 75 -16.66 -10.63 -29.01
C VAL A 75 -17.83 -11.61 -28.94
N GLU A 76 -18.48 -11.88 -30.08
CA GLU A 76 -19.58 -12.83 -30.18
C GLU A 76 -19.09 -14.29 -30.10
N ASN A 77 -17.94 -14.58 -30.72
CA ASN A 77 -17.30 -15.87 -30.72
C ASN A 77 -15.79 -15.71 -30.42
N PRO A 78 -15.26 -16.33 -29.36
CA PRO A 78 -13.84 -16.29 -29.02
C PRO A 78 -12.91 -16.84 -30.12
N MET A 79 -13.45 -17.63 -31.06
CA MET A 79 -12.71 -18.20 -32.18
C MET A 79 -12.55 -17.25 -33.36
N ASP A 80 -13.34 -16.18 -33.44
CA ASP A 80 -13.36 -15.30 -34.61
C ASP A 80 -12.18 -14.33 -34.59
N GLU A 81 -11.38 -14.35 -35.66
CA GLU A 81 -10.25 -13.43 -35.83
C GLU A 81 -10.72 -12.12 -36.45
N ASN A 82 -10.81 -11.07 -35.65
CA ASN A 82 -11.24 -9.75 -36.09
C ASN A 82 -10.59 -8.63 -35.25
N LYS A 83 -10.72 -7.39 -35.72
CA LYS A 83 -10.16 -6.21 -35.04
C LYS A 83 -10.65 -6.03 -33.60
N ILE A 84 -11.86 -6.49 -33.27
CA ILE A 84 -12.39 -6.39 -31.91
C ILE A 84 -11.62 -7.34 -30.99
N LYS A 85 -11.37 -8.58 -31.44
CA LYS A 85 -10.55 -9.56 -30.74
C LYS A 85 -9.11 -9.08 -30.58
N ASP A 86 -8.49 -8.55 -31.64
CA ASP A 86 -7.15 -7.95 -31.56
C ASP A 86 -7.05 -6.88 -30.48
N MET A 87 -8.04 -5.99 -30.42
CA MET A 87 -8.07 -4.92 -29.43
C MET A 87 -8.32 -5.45 -28.01
N TYR A 88 -9.20 -6.44 -27.86
CA TYR A 88 -9.39 -7.14 -26.59
C TYR A 88 -8.08 -7.74 -26.08
N THR A 89 -7.40 -8.51 -26.92
CA THR A 89 -6.13 -9.19 -26.62
C THR A 89 -5.02 -8.19 -26.30
N TYR A 90 -4.90 -7.11 -27.08
CA TYR A 90 -3.92 -6.04 -26.84
C TYR A 90 -4.06 -5.42 -25.45
N TYR A 91 -5.28 -5.04 -25.06
CA TYR A 91 -5.50 -4.47 -23.73
C TYR A 91 -5.41 -5.52 -22.61
N LEU A 92 -5.75 -6.78 -22.91
CA LEU A 92 -5.56 -7.89 -21.98
C LEU A 92 -4.07 -8.10 -21.69
N GLU A 93 -3.22 -8.12 -22.72
CA GLU A 93 -1.77 -8.21 -22.59
C GLU A 93 -1.21 -7.09 -21.71
N ASP A 94 -1.54 -5.83 -22.02
CA ASP A 94 -1.06 -4.69 -21.23
C ASP A 94 -1.55 -4.80 -19.79
N SER A 95 -2.78 -5.26 -19.54
CA SER A 95 -3.26 -5.48 -18.16
C SER A 95 -2.46 -6.54 -17.40
N VAL A 96 -2.10 -7.67 -18.04
CA VAL A 96 -1.24 -8.72 -17.45
C VAL A 96 0.15 -8.15 -17.16
N TYR A 97 0.76 -7.47 -18.12
CA TYR A 97 2.10 -6.90 -17.96
C TYR A 97 2.14 -5.85 -16.84
N ARG A 98 1.18 -4.93 -16.79
CA ARG A 98 1.11 -3.90 -15.75
C ARG A 98 0.85 -4.50 -14.37
N LEU A 99 0.03 -5.55 -14.28
CA LEU A 99 -0.20 -6.27 -13.03
C LEU A 99 1.08 -6.98 -12.55
N MET A 100 1.90 -7.53 -13.46
CA MET A 100 3.21 -8.06 -13.09
C MET A 100 4.13 -6.98 -12.53
N VAL A 101 4.16 -5.80 -13.18
CA VAL A 101 4.91 -4.64 -12.71
C VAL A 101 4.42 -4.20 -11.33
N LEU A 102 3.12 -4.22 -11.06
CA LEU A 102 2.56 -3.88 -9.75
C LEU A 102 3.04 -4.83 -8.64
N TRP A 103 3.06 -6.14 -8.90
CA TRP A 103 3.63 -7.13 -7.98
C TRP A 103 5.12 -6.88 -7.70
N ASP A 104 5.90 -6.50 -8.72
CA ASP A 104 7.31 -6.15 -8.53
C ASP A 104 7.47 -4.82 -7.76
N MET A 105 6.58 -3.83 -7.97
CA MET A 105 6.56 -2.60 -7.18
C MET A 105 6.20 -2.87 -5.72
N TYR A 106 5.21 -3.71 -5.45
CA TYR A 106 4.87 -4.17 -4.10
C TYR A 106 6.08 -4.80 -3.41
N LYS A 107 6.78 -5.71 -4.11
CA LYS A 107 8.00 -6.35 -3.63
C LYS A 107 9.07 -5.33 -3.23
N GLN A 108 9.28 -4.30 -4.05
CA GLN A 108 10.27 -3.26 -3.77
C GLN A 108 9.83 -2.34 -2.63
N LEU A 109 8.54 -1.95 -2.58
CA LEU A 109 7.99 -1.16 -1.47
C LEU A 109 8.23 -1.85 -0.12
N VAL A 110 7.90 -3.15 -0.04
CA VAL A 110 8.11 -3.96 1.16
C VAL A 110 9.60 -4.07 1.51
N ASN A 111 10.48 -4.23 0.52
CA ASN A 111 11.93 -4.28 0.76
C ASN A 111 12.49 -2.97 1.32
N GLU A 112 12.07 -1.82 0.79
CA GLU A 112 12.50 -0.49 1.24
C GLU A 112 11.92 -0.17 2.63
N PHE A 113 10.61 -0.31 2.80
CA PHE A 113 9.94 0.07 4.04
C PHE A 113 10.41 -0.79 5.22
N TYR A 114 10.49 -2.11 5.06
CA TYR A 114 10.95 -2.98 6.14
C TYR A 114 12.46 -3.24 6.16
N GLU A 115 13.21 -2.53 5.31
CA GLU A 115 14.67 -2.64 5.19
C GLU A 115 15.14 -4.11 5.13
N VAL A 116 14.48 -4.89 4.26
CA VAL A 116 14.70 -6.34 4.18
C VAL A 116 16.12 -6.65 3.67
N GLY A 117 16.71 -5.71 2.93
CA GLY A 117 18.13 -5.72 2.56
C GLY A 117 18.39 -6.51 1.29
N PHE A 118 17.45 -6.53 0.34
CA PHE A 118 17.78 -6.84 -1.05
C PHE A 118 18.24 -5.58 -1.75
N ASN A 119 19.22 -5.73 -2.64
CA ASN A 119 19.56 -4.64 -3.54
C ASN A 119 18.41 -4.44 -4.55
N LYS A 120 18.11 -3.21 -4.91
CA LYS A 120 17.08 -2.86 -5.90
C LYS A 120 17.33 -3.54 -7.25
N ASP A 121 18.60 -3.70 -7.62
CA ASP A 121 19.02 -4.35 -8.87
C ASP A 121 19.11 -5.88 -8.75
N GLU A 122 18.97 -6.43 -7.54
CA GLU A 122 18.95 -7.87 -7.35
C GLU A 122 17.63 -8.44 -7.85
N ASN A 123 17.69 -9.38 -8.79
CA ASN A 123 16.50 -10.12 -9.21
C ASN A 123 16.18 -11.21 -8.18
N TYR A 124 15.27 -10.91 -7.26
CA TYR A 124 14.74 -11.87 -6.28
C TYR A 124 13.24 -12.08 -6.44
N THR A 125 12.82 -13.28 -6.07
CA THR A 125 11.41 -13.69 -6.11
C THR A 125 10.66 -13.20 -4.87
N ILE A 126 9.34 -13.04 -5.01
CA ILE A 126 8.44 -12.70 -3.90
C ILE A 126 8.50 -13.76 -2.77
N PHE A 127 8.75 -15.02 -3.11
CA PHE A 127 8.96 -16.09 -2.12
C PHE A 127 10.24 -15.88 -1.29
N ARG A 128 11.33 -15.40 -1.92
CA ARG A 128 12.57 -15.08 -1.21
C ARG A 128 12.39 -13.88 -0.29
N LEU A 129 11.60 -12.89 -0.71
CA LEU A 129 11.20 -11.76 0.13
C LEU A 129 10.44 -12.22 1.37
N LYS A 130 9.36 -12.98 1.15
CA LYS A 130 8.55 -13.60 2.21
C LYS A 130 9.41 -14.35 3.22
N ASN A 131 10.33 -15.21 2.75
CA ASN A 131 11.19 -15.99 3.63
C ASN A 131 12.12 -15.11 4.49
N LYS A 132 12.60 -13.97 3.97
CA LYS A 132 13.37 -13.02 4.78
C LYS A 132 12.48 -12.28 5.79
N LEU A 133 11.27 -11.88 5.41
CA LEU A 133 10.31 -11.22 6.32
C LEU A 133 9.98 -12.12 7.52
N LYS A 134 9.73 -13.42 7.28
CA LYS A 134 9.55 -14.42 8.35
C LYS A 134 10.77 -14.51 9.26
N LYS A 135 11.97 -14.67 8.68
CA LYS A 135 13.23 -14.81 9.44
C LYS A 135 13.57 -13.58 10.28
N LYS A 136 13.19 -12.39 9.82
CA LYS A 136 13.40 -11.13 10.54
C LYS A 136 12.27 -10.83 11.55
N HIS A 137 11.27 -11.70 11.69
CA HIS A 137 10.09 -11.49 12.54
C HIS A 137 9.34 -10.17 12.25
N ILE A 138 9.34 -9.76 10.98
CA ILE A 138 8.66 -8.53 10.53
C ILE A 138 7.18 -8.81 10.30
N TRP A 139 6.87 -9.97 9.73
CA TRP A 139 5.50 -10.47 9.61
C TRP A 139 5.31 -11.65 10.56
N GLU A 140 4.13 -11.67 11.18
CA GLU A 140 3.65 -12.81 11.95
C GLU A 140 3.50 -14.06 11.07
N GLU A 141 3.57 -15.23 11.68
CA GLU A 141 3.59 -16.52 10.96
C GLU A 141 2.30 -16.76 10.16
N ASN A 142 1.14 -16.43 10.73
CA ASN A 142 -0.16 -16.43 10.04
C ASN A 142 -0.16 -15.57 8.75
N LYS A 143 0.36 -14.34 8.80
CA LYS A 143 0.44 -13.43 7.65
C LYS A 143 1.34 -13.99 6.56
N VAL A 144 2.43 -14.66 6.95
CA VAL A 144 3.35 -15.33 6.03
C VAL A 144 2.67 -16.54 5.36
N GLU A 145 1.97 -17.36 6.13
CA GLU A 145 1.25 -18.54 5.64
C GLU A 145 0.11 -18.17 4.70
N GLU A 146 -0.69 -17.16 5.04
CA GLU A 146 -1.76 -16.64 4.19
C GLU A 146 -1.20 -16.14 2.85
N PHE A 147 -0.10 -15.39 2.90
CA PHE A 147 0.55 -14.90 1.68
C PHE A 147 1.11 -16.05 0.83
N GLU A 148 1.74 -17.04 1.45
CA GLU A 148 2.20 -18.23 0.75
C GLU A 148 1.06 -19.02 0.11
N TYR A 149 -0.04 -19.18 0.82
CA TYR A 149 -1.23 -19.84 0.31
C TYR A 149 -1.78 -19.12 -0.92
N TYR A 150 -1.88 -17.79 -0.86
CA TYR A 150 -2.33 -16.98 -1.99
C TYR A 150 -1.39 -17.12 -3.20
N LEU A 151 -0.08 -16.95 -3.00
CA LEU A 151 0.91 -17.06 -4.09
C LEU A 151 0.89 -18.44 -4.75
N ASN A 152 0.52 -19.49 -4.01
CA ASN A 152 0.39 -20.85 -4.55
C ASN A 152 -1.01 -21.17 -5.09
N SER A 153 -1.97 -20.25 -4.94
CA SER A 153 -3.35 -20.46 -5.35
C SER A 153 -3.50 -20.54 -6.87
N LYS A 154 -4.53 -21.26 -7.31
CA LYS A 154 -4.88 -21.36 -8.74
C LYS A 154 -5.14 -19.98 -9.38
N LYS A 155 -5.64 -19.01 -8.60
CA LYS A 155 -5.94 -17.65 -9.07
C LYS A 155 -4.66 -16.91 -9.44
N HIS A 156 -3.70 -16.85 -8.53
CA HIS A 156 -2.43 -16.16 -8.77
C HIS A 156 -1.63 -16.85 -9.89
N LYS A 157 -1.56 -18.19 -9.87
CA LYS A 157 -0.87 -18.96 -10.92
C LYS A 157 -1.50 -18.81 -12.30
N PHE A 158 -2.82 -18.64 -12.37
CA PHE A 158 -3.50 -18.39 -13.64
C PHE A 158 -2.99 -17.11 -14.32
N VAL A 159 -2.80 -16.02 -13.57
CA VAL A 159 -2.26 -14.77 -14.14
C VAL A 159 -0.76 -14.89 -14.39
N ARG A 160 0.00 -15.34 -13.39
CA ARG A 160 1.47 -15.29 -13.39
C ARG A 160 2.16 -16.33 -14.25
N GLU A 161 1.56 -17.51 -14.36
CA GLU A 161 2.11 -18.63 -15.13
C GLU A 161 1.31 -18.78 -16.42
N TYR A 162 -0.01 -18.97 -16.35
CA TYR A 162 -0.79 -19.29 -17.56
C TYR A 162 -0.92 -18.09 -18.53
N LEU A 163 -1.55 -16.99 -18.12
CA LEU A 163 -1.78 -15.84 -19.01
C LEU A 163 -0.46 -15.22 -19.47
N ARG A 164 0.48 -15.01 -18.55
CA ARG A 164 1.81 -14.51 -18.90
C ARG A 164 2.51 -15.39 -19.93
N ASN A 165 2.60 -16.71 -19.70
CA ASN A 165 3.31 -17.59 -20.63
C ASN A 165 2.66 -17.59 -22.01
N LYS A 166 1.33 -17.51 -22.02
CA LYS A 166 0.55 -17.35 -23.25
C LYS A 166 0.94 -16.11 -24.03
N PHE A 167 1.03 -14.94 -23.40
CA PHE A 167 1.50 -13.70 -24.05
C PHE A 167 2.99 -13.71 -24.42
N THR A 168 3.85 -14.43 -23.68
CA THR A 168 5.28 -14.52 -24.04
C THR A 168 5.57 -15.43 -25.22
N HIS A 169 4.64 -16.32 -25.57
CA HIS A 169 4.81 -17.33 -26.61
C HIS A 169 3.85 -17.19 -27.80
N SER A 170 2.87 -16.29 -27.72
CA SER A 170 1.95 -15.99 -28.81
C SER A 170 1.64 -14.50 -28.89
N VAL A 171 1.59 -13.97 -30.12
CA VAL A 171 1.13 -12.61 -30.42
C VAL A 171 -0.39 -12.49 -30.27
N ASP A 172 -1.12 -13.62 -30.36
CA ASP A 172 -2.51 -13.74 -29.91
C ASP A 172 -2.70 -15.04 -29.11
N PRO A 173 -2.63 -14.99 -27.77
CA PRO A 173 -2.85 -16.17 -26.93
C PRO A 173 -4.30 -16.62 -26.80
N THR A 174 -5.21 -15.83 -27.38
CA THR A 174 -6.63 -16.14 -27.50
C THR A 174 -6.97 -16.69 -28.88
N ALA A 175 -5.96 -16.86 -29.75
CA ALA A 175 -6.11 -17.54 -31.02
C ALA A 175 -6.52 -19.01 -30.79
N SER A 176 -7.35 -19.52 -31.69
CA SER A 176 -7.96 -20.84 -31.64
C SER A 176 -7.06 -21.98 -32.11
N ASN A 177 -5.77 -21.71 -32.32
CA ASN A 177 -4.86 -22.64 -32.98
C ASN A 177 -4.46 -23.79 -32.05
N ILE A 178 -4.83 -25.01 -32.44
CA ILE A 178 -4.38 -26.25 -31.79
C ILE A 178 -3.03 -26.64 -32.37
N PHE A 179 -1.98 -26.59 -31.55
CA PHE A 179 -0.68 -27.12 -31.94
C PHE A 179 -0.70 -28.65 -32.01
N HIS A 180 0.16 -29.23 -32.84
CA HIS A 180 0.33 -30.68 -32.93
C HIS A 180 1.73 -31.05 -32.44
N ASN A 181 1.80 -32.04 -31.56
CA ASN A 181 3.07 -32.52 -31.00
C ASN A 181 3.22 -34.02 -31.25
N TYR A 182 4.46 -34.49 -31.30
CA TYR A 182 4.74 -35.91 -31.25
C TYR A 182 4.65 -36.41 -29.81
N SER A 183 3.80 -37.42 -29.58
CA SER A 183 3.75 -38.14 -28.31
C SER A 183 5.07 -38.87 -28.02
N LYS A 184 5.26 -39.34 -26.78
CA LYS A 184 6.44 -40.15 -26.39
C LYS A 184 6.64 -41.40 -27.25
N ASN A 185 5.59 -41.84 -27.95
CA ASN A 185 5.59 -43.02 -28.81
C ASN A 185 5.74 -42.65 -30.30
N GLY A 186 6.03 -41.38 -30.64
CA GLY A 186 6.26 -40.92 -32.00
C GLY A 186 4.99 -40.67 -32.84
N LEU A 187 3.80 -40.81 -32.26
CA LEU A 187 2.53 -40.50 -32.95
C LEU A 187 2.20 -39.01 -32.86
N LEU A 188 1.74 -38.43 -33.97
CA LEU A 188 1.22 -37.07 -34.00
C LEU A 188 -0.07 -36.99 -33.16
N THR A 189 -0.10 -36.09 -32.19
CA THR A 189 -1.22 -35.86 -31.29
C THR A 189 -1.49 -34.37 -31.15
N PHE A 190 -2.75 -33.99 -30.93
CA PHE A 190 -3.10 -32.61 -30.58
C PHE A 190 -2.43 -32.24 -29.26
N ASP A 191 -1.85 -31.05 -29.20
CA ASP A 191 -1.43 -30.47 -27.93
C ASP A 191 -2.67 -29.99 -27.17
N MET A 192 -3.23 -30.87 -26.37
CA MET A 192 -4.37 -30.55 -25.51
C MET A 192 -4.01 -29.56 -24.39
N ASN A 193 -2.74 -29.14 -24.25
CA ASN A 193 -2.36 -28.05 -23.35
C ASN A 193 -2.72 -26.67 -23.95
N ASP A 194 -2.74 -26.55 -25.28
CA ASP A 194 -3.26 -25.37 -26.00
C ASP A 194 -4.77 -25.50 -26.17
N ILE A 195 -5.45 -25.41 -25.03
CA ILE A 195 -6.91 -25.49 -24.93
C ILE A 195 -7.56 -24.29 -25.64
N ILE A 196 -8.67 -24.57 -26.31
CA ILE A 196 -9.75 -23.67 -26.75
C ILE A 196 -9.70 -22.33 -25.99
N PRO A 197 -9.68 -21.18 -26.68
CA PRO A 197 -9.69 -19.86 -26.06
C PRO A 197 -10.77 -19.78 -25.00
N LYS A 198 -10.35 -19.49 -23.76
CA LYS A 198 -11.28 -19.25 -22.67
C LYS A 198 -12.19 -18.08 -23.01
N HIS A 199 -13.39 -18.09 -22.44
CA HIS A 199 -14.29 -16.95 -22.57
C HIS A 199 -13.58 -15.66 -22.13
N PRO A 200 -13.68 -14.55 -22.88
CA PRO A 200 -12.94 -13.32 -22.59
C PRO A 200 -13.03 -12.84 -21.13
N TYR A 201 -14.21 -13.05 -20.52
CA TYR A 201 -14.48 -12.70 -19.13
C TYR A 201 -13.74 -13.55 -18.11
N GLU A 202 -13.39 -14.81 -18.39
CA GLU A 202 -12.59 -15.63 -17.47
C GLU A 202 -11.19 -15.06 -17.29
N ASN A 203 -10.57 -14.62 -18.40
CA ASN A 203 -9.25 -14.00 -18.37
C ASN A 203 -9.29 -12.71 -17.56
N LEU A 204 -10.30 -11.87 -17.81
CA LEU A 204 -10.49 -10.60 -17.09
C LEU A 204 -10.78 -10.81 -15.60
N LEU A 205 -11.61 -11.80 -15.24
CA LEU A 205 -11.88 -12.13 -13.83
C LEU A 205 -10.61 -12.55 -13.09
N GLY A 206 -9.74 -13.33 -13.72
CA GLY A 206 -8.46 -13.72 -13.14
C GLY A 206 -7.57 -12.50 -12.84
N ILE A 207 -7.50 -11.56 -13.77
CA ILE A 207 -6.73 -10.31 -13.63
C ILE A 207 -7.33 -9.42 -12.55
N VAL A 208 -8.65 -9.26 -12.53
CA VAL A 208 -9.36 -8.42 -11.55
C VAL A 208 -9.17 -8.96 -10.14
N ASP A 209 -9.36 -10.27 -9.94
CA ASP A 209 -9.17 -10.92 -8.64
C ASP A 209 -7.71 -10.75 -8.14
N ASP A 210 -6.70 -10.96 -8.99
CA ASP A 210 -5.28 -10.80 -8.62
C ASP A 210 -4.88 -9.33 -8.43
N PHE A 211 -5.51 -8.41 -9.16
CA PHE A 211 -5.33 -6.98 -9.01
C PHE A 211 -5.88 -6.46 -7.67
N ILE A 212 -7.08 -6.89 -7.29
CA ILE A 212 -7.67 -6.54 -5.99
C ILE A 212 -6.79 -7.04 -4.85
N GLU A 213 -6.31 -8.29 -4.95
CA GLU A 213 -5.44 -8.87 -3.92
C GLU A 213 -4.18 -8.03 -3.70
N VAL A 214 -3.43 -7.74 -4.77
CA VAL A 214 -2.18 -6.98 -4.63
C VAL A 214 -2.44 -5.55 -4.15
N VAL A 215 -3.55 -4.93 -4.56
CA VAL A 215 -3.94 -3.60 -4.07
C VAL A 215 -4.22 -3.63 -2.57
N ASN A 216 -4.95 -4.62 -2.08
CA ASN A 216 -5.22 -4.75 -0.64
C ASN A 216 -3.92 -4.93 0.14
N ARG A 217 -3.01 -5.77 -0.35
CA ARG A 217 -1.70 -5.96 0.28
C ARG A 217 -0.84 -4.69 0.25
N ILE A 218 -0.96 -3.86 -0.78
CA ILE A 218 -0.27 -2.56 -0.82
C ILE A 218 -0.90 -1.59 0.18
N LYS A 219 -2.24 -1.58 0.33
CA LYS A 219 -2.93 -0.75 1.33
C LYS A 219 -2.45 -1.07 2.74
N ASP A 220 -2.31 -2.34 3.09
CA ASP A 220 -1.77 -2.72 4.41
C ASP A 220 -0.39 -2.09 4.68
N ILE A 221 0.49 -2.08 3.66
CA ILE A 221 1.81 -1.43 3.79
C ILE A 221 1.69 0.10 3.80
N ASN A 222 0.73 0.67 3.08
CA ASN A 222 0.47 2.09 3.07
C ASN A 222 -0.03 2.59 4.44
N ASP A 223 -0.84 1.79 5.13
CA ASP A 223 -1.31 2.06 6.48
C ASP A 223 -0.15 1.97 7.49
N ASP A 224 0.73 0.96 7.38
CA ASP A 224 1.96 0.88 8.18
C ASP A 224 2.87 2.10 7.96
N ILE A 225 2.94 2.61 6.72
CA ILE A 225 3.70 3.82 6.37
C ILE A 225 3.10 5.07 7.05
N GLU A 226 1.77 5.21 7.01
CA GLU A 226 1.06 6.31 7.69
C GLU A 226 1.31 6.28 9.19
N GLU A 227 1.17 5.10 9.81
CA GLU A 227 1.41 4.90 11.23
C GLU A 227 2.85 5.30 11.58
N PHE A 228 3.83 4.77 10.85
CA PHE A 228 5.25 5.09 11.07
C PHE A 228 5.53 6.59 10.93
N LEU A 229 4.99 7.24 9.91
CA LEU A 229 5.13 8.69 9.73
C LEU A 229 4.58 9.46 10.93
N SER A 230 3.39 9.07 11.40
CA SER A 230 2.71 9.69 12.54
C SER A 230 3.38 9.47 13.89
N GLN A 231 4.22 8.45 14.01
CA GLN A 231 4.92 8.11 15.25
C GLN A 231 6.37 8.61 15.29
N GLU A 232 7.04 8.71 14.13
CA GLU A 232 8.49 8.87 14.08
C GLU A 232 8.98 10.14 13.37
N ILE A 233 8.20 10.71 12.43
CA ILE A 233 8.70 11.75 11.50
C ILE A 233 7.91 13.04 11.59
N MET A 234 6.59 12.94 11.78
CA MET A 234 5.69 14.07 11.71
C MET A 234 6.20 15.26 12.55
N ILE A 235 6.19 16.47 11.96
CA ILE A 235 6.40 17.69 12.73
C ILE A 235 5.04 18.26 13.09
N VAL A 236 4.88 18.62 14.35
CA VAL A 236 3.62 19.09 14.91
C VAL A 236 3.79 20.45 15.57
N ASN A 237 2.80 21.33 15.39
CA ASN A 237 2.66 22.53 16.21
C ASN A 237 1.98 22.14 17.53
N VAL A 238 2.55 22.57 18.65
CA VAL A 238 2.11 22.17 19.99
C VAL A 238 1.57 23.36 20.76
N LYS A 239 0.35 23.18 21.28
CA LYS A 239 -0.30 24.06 22.25
C LYS A 239 -0.57 23.29 23.54
N VAL A 240 -0.35 23.90 24.68
CA VAL A 240 -0.64 23.29 25.98
C VAL A 240 -1.71 24.07 26.71
N ILE A 241 -2.59 23.34 27.38
CA ILE A 241 -3.52 23.88 28.37
C ILE A 241 -2.93 23.57 29.73
N LEU A 242 -2.59 24.60 30.49
CA LEU A 242 -2.04 24.49 31.84
C LEU A 242 -3.13 24.10 32.86
N LYS A 243 -2.74 23.62 34.05
CA LYS A 243 -3.72 23.35 35.14
C LYS A 243 -4.51 24.59 35.56
N CYS A 244 -3.99 25.79 35.34
CA CYS A 244 -4.71 27.06 35.50
C CYS A 244 -5.65 27.41 34.34
N ASN A 245 -5.89 26.48 33.40
CA ASN A 245 -6.70 26.61 32.18
C ASN A 245 -6.22 27.66 31.17
N LYS A 246 -4.99 28.18 31.30
CA LYS A 246 -4.38 29.05 30.28
C LYS A 246 -3.83 28.21 29.13
N GLU A 247 -4.09 28.66 27.91
CA GLU A 247 -3.54 28.07 26.69
C GLU A 247 -2.25 28.80 26.28
N ARG A 248 -1.22 28.03 25.92
CA ARG A 248 0.09 28.54 25.50
C ARG A 248 0.57 27.75 24.29
N GLU A 249 1.10 28.44 23.29
CA GLU A 249 1.82 27.81 22.19
C GLU A 249 3.28 27.59 22.61
N ILE A 250 3.76 26.36 22.47
CA ILE A 250 5.15 25.98 22.83
C ILE A 250 6.05 26.03 21.60
N GLY A 251 5.51 25.71 20.42
CA GLY A 251 6.24 25.71 19.15
C GLY A 251 6.15 24.39 18.42
N GLN A 252 7.13 24.13 17.55
CA GLN A 252 7.18 22.95 16.69
C GLN A 252 8.06 21.86 17.27
N PHE A 253 7.57 20.62 17.21
CA PHE A 253 8.28 19.44 17.69
C PHE A 253 8.20 18.32 16.67
N ASN A 254 9.24 17.49 16.60
CA ASN A 254 9.07 16.14 16.04
C ASN A 254 8.16 15.34 16.98
N ILE A 255 7.23 14.57 16.41
CA ILE A 255 6.21 13.83 17.16
C ILE A 255 6.82 12.82 18.14
N LYS A 256 7.93 12.19 17.79
CA LYS A 256 8.65 11.27 18.66
C LYS A 256 9.20 11.98 19.89
N ASP A 257 9.80 13.15 19.69
CA ASP A 257 10.32 13.96 20.78
C ASP A 257 9.20 14.48 21.68
N LEU A 258 8.06 14.85 21.09
CA LEU A 258 6.85 15.21 21.83
C LEU A 258 6.37 14.04 22.69
N MET A 259 6.24 12.84 22.12
CA MET A 259 5.75 11.66 22.85
C MET A 259 6.70 11.23 23.97
N ASN A 260 8.01 11.28 23.74
CA ASN A 260 9.03 10.92 24.73
C ASN A 260 9.15 11.95 25.87
N ASN A 261 8.85 13.22 25.59
CA ASN A 261 9.00 14.30 26.57
C ASN A 261 7.67 14.90 27.02
N LYS A 262 6.51 14.33 26.67
CA LYS A 262 5.19 14.89 26.97
C LYS A 262 4.98 15.25 28.45
N ASP A 263 5.62 14.50 29.34
CA ASP A 263 5.55 14.67 30.79
C ASP A 263 6.48 15.79 31.31
N LYS A 264 7.48 16.17 30.50
CA LYS A 264 8.45 17.26 30.76
C LYS A 264 8.15 18.52 29.95
N ILE A 265 7.35 18.41 28.88
CA ILE A 265 6.88 19.52 28.05
C ILE A 265 5.88 20.31 28.90
N GLY A 266 6.40 21.20 29.75
CA GLY A 266 5.54 21.79 30.77
C GLY A 266 6.13 22.73 31.80
N VAL A 267 7.41 23.07 31.71
CA VAL A 267 8.00 24.16 32.51
C VAL A 267 7.79 25.47 31.75
N VAL A 268 6.53 25.88 31.61
CA VAL A 268 6.20 27.16 30.98
C VAL A 268 6.20 28.22 32.07
N SER A 269 7.05 29.25 31.93
CA SER A 269 7.11 30.35 32.89
C SER A 269 5.74 30.99 33.04
N CYS A 270 5.23 30.96 34.27
CA CYS A 270 4.00 31.65 34.60
C CYS A 270 4.33 33.13 34.83
N GLU A 271 4.45 33.92 33.77
CA GLU A 271 4.66 35.37 33.95
C GLU A 271 3.56 36.00 34.82
N GLU A 272 3.98 37.00 35.61
CA GLU A 272 3.37 37.81 36.69
C GLU A 272 1.83 37.83 36.84
N ARG A 273 1.05 37.63 35.78
CA ARG A 273 -0.42 37.55 35.81
C ARG A 273 -0.96 36.20 36.33
N CYS A 274 -0.14 35.39 36.98
CA CYS A 274 -0.56 34.15 37.64
C CYS A 274 -0.11 34.05 39.10
N ALA A 275 0.18 35.18 39.74
CA ALA A 275 0.63 35.28 41.14
C ALA A 275 -0.22 34.48 42.17
N ASN A 276 -1.46 34.08 41.83
CA ASN A 276 -2.34 33.25 42.66
C ASN A 276 -2.66 31.85 42.08
N CYS A 277 -1.83 31.31 41.18
CA CYS A 277 -2.03 29.97 40.65
C CYS A 277 -1.73 28.92 41.74
N LYS A 278 -2.76 28.22 42.22
CA LYS A 278 -2.66 27.12 43.20
C LYS A 278 -1.82 25.92 42.74
N TYR A 279 -1.41 25.91 41.47
CA TYR A 279 -0.69 24.80 40.82
C TYR A 279 0.71 25.23 40.34
N MET A 280 1.29 26.31 40.89
CA MET A 280 2.68 26.67 40.58
C MET A 280 3.66 25.75 41.27
N ILE A 281 4.74 25.41 40.56
CA ILE A 281 5.92 24.71 41.06
C ILE A 281 7.18 25.49 40.68
N THR A 282 8.24 25.35 41.46
CA THR A 282 9.56 25.87 41.12
C THR A 282 10.33 24.78 40.40
N TYR A 283 10.76 25.04 39.17
CA TYR A 283 11.60 24.14 38.39
C TYR A 283 12.78 24.93 37.82
N GLU A 284 14.01 24.44 38.05
CA GLU A 284 15.26 25.12 37.64
C GLU A 284 15.30 26.63 38.01
N GLY A 285 14.75 26.99 39.18
CA GLY A 285 14.72 28.37 39.67
C GLY A 285 13.67 29.28 39.03
N LYS A 286 12.73 28.74 38.23
CA LYS A 286 11.61 29.49 37.62
C LYS A 286 10.25 28.98 38.13
N GLU A 287 9.32 29.91 38.33
CA GLU A 287 7.92 29.59 38.65
C GLU A 287 7.17 29.13 37.40
N THR A 288 6.69 27.89 37.43
CA THR A 288 6.06 27.23 36.28
C THR A 288 4.79 26.50 36.70
N CYS A 289 3.93 26.20 35.72
CA CYS A 289 2.69 25.48 35.97
C CYS A 289 2.60 24.28 35.02
N ASN A 290 2.28 23.10 35.57
CA ASN A 290 2.23 21.88 34.78
C ASN A 290 1.08 21.90 33.76
N PRO A 291 1.26 21.25 32.61
CA PRO A 291 0.22 21.10 31.62
C PRO A 291 -0.80 20.06 32.06
N LYS A 292 -2.07 20.35 31.78
CA LYS A 292 -3.19 19.43 31.92
C LYS A 292 -3.42 18.64 30.63
N THR A 293 -3.28 19.32 29.50
CA THR A 293 -3.56 18.75 28.18
C THR A 293 -2.59 19.31 27.15
N ILE A 294 -2.12 18.45 26.26
CA ILE A 294 -1.34 18.84 25.09
C ILE A 294 -2.24 18.70 23.86
N LYS A 295 -2.37 19.78 23.11
CA LYS A 295 -3.01 19.85 21.81
C LYS A 295 -1.93 19.94 20.75
N TYR A 296 -2.00 19.11 19.72
CA TYR A 296 -1.06 19.22 18.61
C TYR A 296 -1.74 18.93 17.27
N TYR A 297 -1.18 19.48 16.20
CA TYR A 297 -1.60 19.25 14.82
C TYR A 297 -0.36 19.22 13.94
N ARG A 298 -0.37 18.38 12.89
CA ARG A 298 0.73 18.35 11.92
C ARG A 298 0.90 19.73 11.28
N ILE A 299 2.13 20.12 11.00
CA ILE A 299 2.41 21.40 10.33
C ILE A 299 1.61 21.50 9.02
N PHE A 300 1.03 22.69 8.78
CA PHE A 300 0.18 22.99 7.62
C PHE A 300 -1.10 22.16 7.48
N GLU A 301 -1.52 21.46 8.54
CA GLU A 301 -2.79 20.75 8.61
C GLU A 301 -3.62 21.22 9.81
N ASP A 302 -4.94 21.10 9.71
CA ASP A 302 -5.88 21.55 10.75
C ASP A 302 -6.39 20.41 11.65
N LYS A 303 -5.95 19.17 11.41
CA LYS A 303 -6.41 18.00 12.17
C LYS A 303 -5.84 18.03 13.59
N LEU A 304 -6.70 18.35 14.56
CA LEU A 304 -6.33 18.45 15.97
C LEU A 304 -6.26 17.08 16.66
N HIS A 305 -5.17 16.85 17.37
CA HIS A 305 -4.97 15.73 18.29
C HIS A 305 -4.84 16.25 19.73
N ILE A 306 -5.33 15.45 20.68
CA ILE A 306 -5.38 15.80 22.10
C ILE A 306 -4.76 14.67 22.93
N LEU A 307 -3.78 15.01 23.76
CA LEU A 307 -3.19 14.14 24.77
C LEU A 307 -3.54 14.68 26.16
N ASN A 308 -4.15 13.83 26.98
CA ASN A 308 -4.33 14.13 28.39
C ASN A 308 -3.08 13.67 29.14
N ILE A 309 -2.52 14.56 29.96
CA ILE A 309 -1.41 14.21 30.86
C ILE A 309 -2.03 13.62 32.12
N ALA A 310 -1.56 12.46 32.55
CA ALA A 310 -2.04 11.83 33.78
C ALA A 310 -1.72 12.72 34.99
N ASP A 311 -2.62 12.76 35.97
CA ASP A 311 -2.44 13.53 37.20
C ASP A 311 -1.34 12.91 38.07
N GLY A 312 -0.10 13.29 37.78
CA GLY A 312 1.05 12.96 38.59
C GLY A 312 2.32 13.05 37.76
N LEU A 313 2.91 14.24 37.67
CA LEU A 313 4.32 14.41 37.29
C LEU A 313 4.86 15.79 37.70
N MET A 314 6.13 15.74 38.10
CA MET A 314 7.00 16.73 38.76
C MET A 314 6.49 17.22 40.12
N THR A 315 6.99 16.55 41.17
CA THR A 315 7.06 17.14 42.51
C THR A 315 8.30 18.02 42.58
N ALA A 316 8.33 19.01 43.47
CA ALA A 316 9.38 20.05 43.53
C ALA A 316 10.84 19.54 43.74
N ASN A 317 11.11 18.23 43.69
CA ASN A 317 12.39 17.58 43.96
C ASN A 317 12.89 16.63 42.84
N ASP A 318 12.28 16.62 41.65
CA ASP A 318 12.74 15.82 40.50
C ASP A 318 13.70 16.58 39.56
#